data_AF-A0A7L9FG67-F1
#
_entry.id   AF-A0A7L9FG67-F1
#
_cell.length_a   1.000
_cell.length_b   1.000
_cell.length_c   1.000
_cell.angle_alpha   90.00
_cell.angle_beta   90.00
_cell.angle_gamma   90.00
#
_symmetry.space_group_name_H-M   'P 1'
#
loop_
_entity.id
_entity.type
_entity.pdbx_description
1 polymer ?
#
loop_
_entity_poly.entity_id
_entity_poly.type
_entity_poly.pdbx_seq_one_letter_code
_entity_poly.pdbx_strand_id
1 'polypeptide(L)'
;MKAPGHEAALALLASVALGIALVLYYQPTVYASPSFLPLDSRVTLFKTLNSTDMLLVLSLPPYAQLEKTRLGCIANASSVEATAPGLSLEVRREGGLYCIYASAVNPTPQFTSVEVRVHAALLQGQTEQLPAALLVAVAAVGAASYLSLTEKGRDIVFRVASVPVAYALVNRENALRNARRRLIYEYVRRNPGVGPRAISRGLGISFGEVQWHLSVLERVGLVARASLVKRALYYPAETPLHEWLPSFARRELGIRVRPEHVQRNEYRIRVLLAKGCTVAELKALLASTS
;
A
#
# COMPACT_ATOMS: atom_id res chain seq x y z
N MET A 1 17.85 18.63 -30.75
CA MET A 1 17.74 17.61 -29.67
C MET A 1 16.98 18.25 -28.52
N LYS A 2 15.68 17.93 -28.36
CA LYS A 2 14.78 18.56 -27.38
C LYS A 2 14.89 17.77 -26.06
N ALA A 3 15.28 18.42 -24.98
CA ALA A 3 15.58 17.74 -23.71
C ALA A 3 14.32 17.04 -23.15
N PRO A 4 14.35 15.72 -22.90
CA PRO A 4 13.17 14.92 -22.53
C PRO A 4 12.68 15.09 -21.08
N GLY A 5 13.23 16.03 -20.31
CA GLY A 5 12.88 16.23 -18.89
C GLY A 5 11.71 17.19 -18.62
N HIS A 6 11.38 18.07 -19.57
CA HIS A 6 10.44 19.17 -19.32
C HIS A 6 8.97 18.71 -19.28
N GLU A 7 8.60 17.76 -20.14
CA GLU A 7 7.21 17.29 -20.25
C GLU A 7 6.80 16.40 -19.08
N ALA A 8 7.71 15.56 -18.56
CA ALA A 8 7.46 14.74 -17.38
C ALA A 8 7.34 15.60 -16.10
N ALA A 9 8.13 16.67 -15.98
CA ALA A 9 8.01 17.61 -14.88
C ALA A 9 6.69 18.40 -14.93
N LEU A 10 6.26 18.82 -16.13
CA LEU A 10 4.97 19.49 -16.33
C LEU A 10 3.78 18.59 -15.98
N ALA A 11 3.82 17.30 -16.32
CA ALA A 11 2.76 16.35 -15.98
C ALA A 11 2.64 16.10 -14.46
N LEU A 12 3.78 15.99 -13.77
CA LEU A 12 3.82 15.87 -12.30
C LEU A 12 3.26 17.13 -11.63
N LEU A 13 3.69 18.32 -12.07
CA LEU A 13 3.20 19.58 -11.54
C LEU A 13 1.69 19.77 -11.79
N ALA A 14 1.18 19.34 -12.94
CA ALA A 14 -0.25 19.39 -13.25
C ALA A 14 -1.08 18.48 -12.32
N SER A 15 -0.60 17.26 -12.01
CA SER A 15 -1.29 16.35 -11.10
C SER A 15 -1.31 16.87 -9.65
N VAL A 16 -0.23 17.49 -9.20
CA VAL A 16 -0.13 18.13 -7.88
C VAL A 16 -1.04 19.37 -7.81
N ALA A 17 -1.04 20.21 -8.85
CA ALA A 17 -1.90 21.38 -8.93
C ALA A 17 -3.39 21.00 -8.92
N LEU A 18 -3.77 19.94 -9.64
CA LEU A 18 -5.15 19.42 -9.63
C LEU A 18 -5.54 18.89 -8.24
N GLY A 19 -4.63 18.19 -7.56
CA GLY A 19 -4.84 17.74 -6.18
C GLY A 19 -5.04 18.88 -5.19
N ILE A 20 -4.21 19.94 -5.28
CA ILE A 20 -4.35 21.14 -4.44
C ILE A 20 -5.66 21.88 -4.74
N ALA A 21 -6.04 22.01 -6.02
CA ALA A 21 -7.29 22.67 -6.40
C ALA A 21 -8.52 21.92 -5.87
N LEU A 22 -8.51 20.58 -5.92
CA LEU A 22 -9.58 19.75 -5.34
C LEU A 22 -9.69 19.90 -3.82
N VAL A 23 -8.55 19.98 -3.12
CA VAL A 23 -8.52 20.19 -1.66
C VAL A 23 -9.01 21.59 -1.28
N LEU A 24 -8.62 22.63 -2.02
CA LEU A 24 -9.06 24.01 -1.76
C LEU A 24 -10.54 24.24 -2.11
N TYR A 25 -11.06 23.52 -3.10
CA TYR A 25 -12.49 23.53 -3.43
C TYR A 25 -13.33 22.86 -2.32
N TYR A 26 -12.73 21.95 -1.55
CA TYR A 26 -13.39 21.22 -0.49
C TYR A 26 -13.45 22.05 0.81
N GLN A 27 -14.49 22.88 0.95
CA GLN A 27 -14.75 23.62 2.18
C GLN A 27 -15.49 22.72 3.18
N PRO A 28 -14.99 22.50 4.41
CA PRO A 28 -15.75 21.79 5.42
C PRO A 28 -16.98 22.62 5.79
N THR A 29 -18.18 22.08 5.56
CA THR A 29 -19.42 22.67 6.04
C THR A 29 -19.43 22.60 7.56
N VAL A 30 -19.21 23.74 8.22
CA VAL A 30 -19.34 23.87 9.67
C VAL A 30 -20.83 23.93 10.00
N TYR A 31 -21.39 22.85 10.58
CA TYR A 31 -22.79 22.85 11.02
C TYR A 31 -22.91 23.54 12.38
N ALA A 32 -23.86 24.47 12.49
CA ALA A 32 -24.20 25.13 13.75
C ALA A 32 -25.07 24.20 14.63
N SER A 33 -24.89 24.28 15.95
CA SER A 33 -25.72 23.54 16.92
C SER A 33 -27.18 24.05 16.90
N PRO A 34 -28.18 23.18 17.20
CA PRO A 34 -29.56 23.56 17.34
C PRO A 34 -29.75 24.72 18.33
N SER A 35 -30.60 25.67 17.98
CA SER A 35 -30.91 26.83 18.82
C SER A 35 -32.41 27.01 18.99
N PHE A 36 -32.85 27.23 20.22
CA PHE A 36 -34.26 27.47 20.56
C PHE A 36 -34.56 28.96 20.61
N LEU A 37 -35.61 29.38 19.92
CA LEU A 37 -36.17 30.72 19.93
C LEU A 37 -37.52 30.67 20.69
N PRO A 38 -37.59 31.18 21.94
CA PRO A 38 -38.86 31.30 22.65
C PRO A 38 -39.75 32.33 21.95
N LEU A 39 -41.01 31.99 21.74
CA LEU A 39 -42.00 32.91 21.13
C LEU A 39 -43.17 33.22 22.07
N ASP A 40 -43.38 32.40 23.10
CA ASP A 40 -44.36 32.64 24.15
C ASP A 40 -43.65 33.04 25.46
N SER A 41 -44.10 34.13 26.09
CA SER A 41 -43.51 34.66 27.33
C SER A 41 -43.72 33.76 28.55
N ARG A 42 -44.63 32.79 28.47
CA ARG A 42 -44.87 31.78 29.51
C ARG A 42 -43.84 30.65 29.50
N VAL A 43 -43.01 30.60 28.47
CA VAL A 43 -41.96 29.60 28.30
C VAL A 43 -40.66 30.18 28.80
N THR A 44 -40.11 29.58 29.85
CA THR A 44 -38.75 29.86 30.31
C THR A 44 -37.85 28.69 29.97
N LEU A 45 -36.74 28.96 29.28
CA LEU A 45 -35.69 27.97 29.07
C LEU A 45 -34.93 27.82 30.39
N PHE A 46 -34.98 26.65 31.01
CA PHE A 46 -34.33 26.42 32.30
C PHE A 46 -32.90 25.91 32.15
N LYS A 47 -32.68 24.94 31.26
CA LYS A 47 -31.37 24.30 31.09
C LYS A 47 -31.22 23.57 29.75
N THR A 48 -30.14 23.85 29.03
CA THR A 48 -29.68 23.01 27.93
C THR A 48 -28.92 21.83 28.57
N LEU A 49 -29.47 20.61 28.47
CA LEU A 49 -28.85 19.42 29.04
C LEU A 49 -27.61 19.02 28.22
N ASN A 50 -27.68 19.22 26.90
CA ASN A 50 -26.62 19.06 25.90
C ASN A 50 -26.94 19.94 24.67
N SER A 51 -26.09 19.95 23.64
CA SER A 51 -26.36 20.68 22.38
C SER A 51 -27.62 20.20 21.62
N THR A 52 -28.13 19.00 21.93
CA THR A 52 -29.31 18.38 21.32
C THR A 52 -30.52 18.30 22.24
N ASP A 53 -30.30 18.33 23.56
CA ASP A 53 -31.35 18.12 24.56
C ASP A 53 -31.63 19.38 25.36
N MET A 54 -32.88 19.84 25.31
CA MET A 54 -33.34 21.08 25.96
C MET A 54 -34.48 20.79 26.93
N LEU A 55 -34.42 21.40 28.12
CA LEU A 55 -35.49 21.38 29.11
C LEU A 55 -36.15 22.77 29.19
N LEU A 56 -37.41 22.83 28.76
CA LEU A 56 -38.25 24.02 28.82
C LEU A 56 -39.21 23.90 30.02
N VAL A 57 -39.46 24.99 30.71
CA VAL A 57 -40.47 25.07 31.76
C VAL A 57 -41.59 25.98 31.28
N LEU A 58 -42.79 25.42 31.16
CA LEU A 58 -43.99 26.16 30.81
C LEU A 58 -44.74 26.52 32.10
N SER A 59 -44.88 27.81 32.37
CA SER A 59 -45.65 28.31 33.50
C SER A 59 -47.09 28.61 33.06
N LEU A 60 -48.03 27.77 33.47
CA LEU A 60 -49.45 27.95 33.21
C LEU A 60 -50.09 28.77 34.33
N PRO A 61 -50.68 29.95 34.04
CA PRO A 61 -51.42 30.70 35.05
C PRO A 61 -52.68 29.94 35.51
N PRO A 62 -53.28 30.34 36.65
CA PRO A 62 -54.55 29.77 37.12
C PRO A 62 -55.64 29.81 36.04
N TYR A 63 -56.40 28.71 35.90
CA TYR A 63 -57.49 28.58 34.91
C TYR A 63 -57.08 28.81 33.44
N ALA A 64 -55.80 28.65 33.11
CA ALA A 64 -55.32 28.82 31.75
C ALA A 64 -55.83 27.72 30.80
N GLN A 65 -56.24 28.11 29.60
CA GLN A 65 -56.54 27.21 28.49
C GLN A 65 -55.65 27.56 27.31
N LEU A 66 -54.86 26.59 26.86
CA LEU A 66 -54.02 26.67 25.68
C LEU A 66 -54.67 25.85 24.57
N GLU A 67 -54.89 26.48 23.43
CA GLU A 67 -55.36 25.83 22.21
C GLU A 67 -54.31 26.02 21.13
N LYS A 68 -53.57 24.94 20.81
CA LYS A 68 -52.51 24.91 19.78
C LYS A 68 -51.64 26.17 19.82
N THR A 69 -51.18 26.54 21.01
CA THR A 69 -50.39 27.75 21.20
C THR A 69 -48.94 27.47 20.85
N ARG A 70 -48.32 28.36 20.07
CA ARG A 70 -46.92 28.25 19.66
C ARG A 70 -45.99 28.64 20.81
N LEU A 71 -45.28 27.68 21.37
CA LEU A 71 -44.36 27.89 22.49
C LEU A 71 -43.02 28.52 22.04
N GLY A 72 -42.49 28.04 20.91
CA GLY A 72 -41.19 28.46 20.38
C GLY A 72 -40.79 27.61 19.19
N CYS A 73 -39.65 27.95 18.58
CA CYS A 73 -39.13 27.23 17.42
C CYS A 73 -37.65 26.90 17.57
N ILE A 74 -37.22 25.85 16.87
CA ILE A 74 -35.84 25.38 16.85
C ILE A 74 -35.29 25.56 15.44
N ALA A 75 -34.12 26.19 15.36
CA ALA A 75 -33.31 26.31 14.16
C ALA A 75 -32.19 25.25 14.14
N ASN A 76 -31.65 24.98 12.95
CA ASN A 76 -30.47 24.11 12.75
C ASN A 76 -30.60 22.68 13.28
N ALA A 77 -31.81 22.11 13.19
CA ALA A 77 -32.08 20.72 13.56
C ALA A 77 -32.56 19.91 12.34
N SER A 78 -32.24 18.62 12.29
CA SER A 78 -32.75 17.69 11.25
C SER A 78 -34.14 17.16 11.59
N SER A 79 -34.38 16.84 12.87
CA SER A 79 -35.69 16.48 13.44
C SER A 79 -35.81 17.04 14.85
N VAL A 80 -37.05 17.22 15.32
CA VAL A 80 -37.36 17.70 16.66
C VAL A 80 -38.49 16.87 17.24
N GLU A 81 -38.28 16.36 18.44
CA GLU A 81 -39.28 15.65 19.24
C GLU A 81 -39.46 16.38 20.57
N ALA A 82 -40.72 16.58 20.99
CA ALA A 82 -41.06 17.24 22.23
C ALA A 82 -42.02 16.37 23.05
N THR A 83 -41.72 16.19 24.33
CA THR A 83 -42.51 15.38 25.26
C THR A 83 -42.74 16.13 26.56
N ALA A 84 -43.98 16.09 27.07
CA ALA A 84 -44.32 16.69 28.35
C ALA A 84 -45.46 15.88 28.99
N PRO A 85 -45.33 15.48 30.27
CA PRO A 85 -46.42 14.82 30.98
C PRO A 85 -47.63 15.75 31.10
N GLY A 86 -48.80 15.32 30.63
CA GLY A 86 -50.05 16.08 30.80
C GLY A 86 -50.30 17.22 29.80
N LEU A 87 -49.44 17.40 28.79
CA LEU A 87 -49.72 18.29 27.65
C LEU A 87 -49.85 17.48 26.35
N SER A 88 -50.75 17.92 25.47
CA SER A 88 -50.69 17.52 24.07
C SER A 88 -49.74 18.45 23.32
N LEU A 89 -48.70 17.89 22.69
CA LEU A 89 -47.72 18.64 21.91
C LEU A 89 -47.78 18.24 20.44
N GLU A 90 -47.66 19.23 19.56
CA GLU A 90 -47.57 19.06 18.10
C GLU A 90 -46.33 19.82 17.60
N VAL A 91 -45.43 19.15 16.87
CA VAL A 91 -44.27 19.78 16.25
C VAL A 91 -44.54 19.96 14.76
N ARG A 92 -44.46 21.20 14.28
CA ARG A 92 -44.71 21.55 12.87
C ARG A 92 -43.51 22.26 12.26
N ARG A 93 -43.19 21.92 11.00
CA ARG A 93 -42.11 22.57 10.26
C ARG A 93 -42.63 23.80 9.51
N GLU A 94 -42.03 24.95 9.75
CA GLU A 94 -42.41 26.25 9.15
C GLU A 94 -41.17 27.00 8.68
N GLY A 95 -41.04 27.27 7.38
CA GLY A 95 -40.00 28.15 6.85
C GLY A 95 -38.55 27.75 7.17
N GLY A 96 -38.30 26.47 7.43
CA GLY A 96 -36.98 25.94 7.83
C GLY A 96 -36.77 25.77 9.35
N LEU A 97 -37.73 26.18 10.17
CA LEU A 97 -37.74 26.01 11.62
C LEU A 97 -38.69 24.90 12.06
N TYR A 98 -38.40 24.26 13.19
CA TYR A 98 -39.31 23.32 13.85
C TYR A 98 -40.00 24.01 15.02
N CYS A 99 -41.31 24.24 14.91
CA CYS A 99 -42.08 24.97 15.90
C CYS A 99 -42.93 24.03 16.74
N ILE A 100 -42.92 24.26 18.06
CA ILE A 100 -43.60 23.43 19.05
C ILE A 100 -44.90 24.13 19.44
N TYR A 101 -46.01 23.41 19.27
CA TYR A 101 -47.35 23.82 19.63
C TYR A 101 -47.83 23.00 20.81
N ALA A 102 -48.48 23.64 21.78
CA ALA A 102 -49.02 22.98 22.96
C ALA A 102 -50.50 23.29 23.15
N SER A 103 -51.26 22.28 23.55
CA SER A 103 -52.61 22.44 24.09
C SER A 103 -52.67 21.79 25.48
N ALA A 104 -53.22 22.54 26.43
CA ALA A 104 -53.34 22.13 27.82
C ALA A 104 -54.38 23.00 28.54
N VAL A 105 -54.89 22.48 29.64
CA VAL A 105 -55.79 23.21 30.53
C VAL A 105 -55.19 23.13 31.94
N ASN A 106 -55.02 24.26 32.60
CA ASN A 106 -54.74 24.32 34.03
C ASN A 106 -56.05 24.58 34.77
N PRO A 107 -56.75 23.55 35.28
CA PRO A 107 -58.03 23.74 35.98
C PRO A 107 -57.86 24.27 37.41
N THR A 108 -56.63 24.46 37.88
CA THR A 108 -56.35 24.80 39.27
C THR A 108 -56.27 26.32 39.48
N PRO A 109 -56.57 26.81 40.69
CA PRO A 109 -56.38 28.22 41.07
C PRO A 109 -54.90 28.59 41.31
N GLN A 110 -53.97 27.68 41.05
CA GLN A 110 -52.53 27.86 41.30
C GLN A 110 -51.75 27.86 39.98
N PHE A 111 -50.56 28.46 39.99
CA PHE A 111 -49.64 28.33 38.87
C PHE A 111 -49.16 26.88 38.77
N THR A 112 -49.21 26.33 37.57
CA THR A 112 -48.71 24.99 37.29
C THR A 112 -47.50 25.10 36.38
N SER A 113 -46.33 24.67 36.86
CA SER A 113 -45.14 24.54 36.02
C SER A 113 -45.08 23.13 35.44
N VAL A 114 -44.97 23.03 34.12
CA VAL A 114 -44.79 21.74 33.44
C VAL A 114 -43.47 21.72 32.70
N GLU A 115 -42.73 20.63 32.88
CA GLU A 115 -41.46 20.38 32.18
C GLU A 115 -41.73 19.80 30.79
N VAL A 116 -41.22 20.48 29.76
CA VAL A 116 -41.24 20.02 28.38
C VAL A 116 -39.82 19.64 27.98
N ARG A 117 -39.60 18.36 27.70
CA ARG A 117 -38.33 17.83 27.19
C ARG A 117 -38.33 17.87 25.68
N VAL A 118 -37.30 18.49 25.11
CA VAL A 118 -37.15 18.63 23.67
C VAL A 118 -35.83 18.02 23.23
N HIS A 119 -35.90 17.08 22.30
CA HIS A 119 -34.76 16.47 21.63
C HIS A 119 -34.68 16.99 20.20
N ALA A 120 -33.61 17.71 19.88
CA ALA A 120 -33.32 18.25 18.56
C ALA A 120 -32.11 17.53 17.96
N ALA A 121 -32.34 16.73 16.91
CA ALA A 121 -31.26 16.02 16.25
C ALA A 121 -30.40 17.00 15.45
N LEU A 122 -29.07 16.84 15.53
CA LEU A 122 -28.13 17.62 14.74
C LEU A 122 -28.41 17.44 13.25
N LEU A 123 -28.13 18.47 12.45
CA LEU A 123 -27.96 18.29 11.01
C LEU A 123 -26.78 17.31 10.83
N GLN A 124 -27.08 16.06 10.51
CA GLN A 124 -26.07 15.10 10.12
C GLN A 124 -25.50 15.58 8.79
N GLY A 125 -24.41 16.33 8.85
CA GLY A 125 -23.54 16.49 7.72
C GLY A 125 -23.09 15.11 7.31
N GLN A 126 -23.53 14.65 6.15
CA GLN A 126 -22.73 13.68 5.43
C GLN A 126 -21.39 14.40 5.22
N THR A 127 -20.38 14.02 6.01
CA THR A 127 -19.00 14.24 5.58
C THR A 127 -18.91 13.58 4.23
N GLU A 128 -19.02 14.35 3.15
CA GLU A 128 -18.77 13.85 1.79
C GLU A 128 -17.26 13.61 1.65
N GLN A 129 -16.69 12.75 2.50
CA GLN A 129 -15.30 12.32 2.43
C GLN A 129 -14.95 12.15 0.95
N LEU A 130 -13.96 12.93 0.48
CA LEU A 130 -13.53 12.86 -0.90
C LEU A 130 -13.39 11.38 -1.25
N PRO A 131 -14.18 10.86 -2.21
CA PRO A 131 -14.33 9.42 -2.35
C PRO A 131 -12.95 8.82 -2.52
N ALA A 132 -12.60 7.82 -1.71
CA ALA A 132 -11.26 7.24 -1.71
C ALA A 132 -10.81 6.82 -3.13
N ALA A 133 -11.77 6.46 -3.98
CA ALA A 133 -11.59 6.20 -5.40
C ALA A 133 -10.90 7.36 -6.16
N LEU A 134 -11.23 8.62 -5.86
CA LEU A 134 -10.66 9.80 -6.51
C LEU A 134 -9.18 10.00 -6.12
N LEU A 135 -8.85 9.81 -4.84
CA LEU A 135 -7.45 9.86 -4.37
C LEU A 135 -6.60 8.76 -5.01
N VAL A 136 -7.16 7.54 -5.08
CA VAL A 136 -6.51 6.40 -5.75
C VAL A 136 -6.31 6.68 -7.24
N ALA A 137 -7.30 7.28 -7.92
CA ALA A 137 -7.20 7.61 -9.33
C ALA A 137 -6.09 8.65 -9.61
N VAL A 138 -6.00 9.72 -8.82
CA VAL A 138 -4.95 10.74 -8.97
C VAL A 138 -3.56 10.14 -8.75
N ALA A 139 -3.40 9.32 -7.70
CA ALA A 139 -2.13 8.64 -7.43
C ALA A 139 -1.74 7.66 -8.56
N ALA A 140 -2.70 6.91 -9.10
CA ALA A 140 -2.47 5.97 -10.18
C ALA A 140 -2.02 6.68 -11.48
N VAL A 141 -2.65 7.81 -11.83
CA VAL A 141 -2.26 8.62 -12.99
C VAL A 141 -0.84 9.18 -12.81
N GLY A 142 -0.51 9.69 -11.63
CA GLY A 142 0.84 10.16 -11.32
C GLY A 142 1.90 9.06 -11.46
N ALA A 143 1.62 7.86 -10.94
CA ALA A 143 2.51 6.70 -11.03
C ALA A 143 2.68 6.22 -12.49
N ALA A 144 1.59 6.09 -13.25
CA ALA A 144 1.62 5.67 -14.65
C ALA A 144 2.41 6.66 -15.53
N SER A 145 2.22 7.96 -15.30
CA SER A 145 2.96 9.02 -15.97
C SER A 145 4.47 8.93 -15.68
N TYR A 146 4.85 8.78 -14.40
CA TYR A 146 6.25 8.61 -14.01
C TYR A 146 6.91 7.36 -14.64
N LEU A 147 6.22 6.23 -14.62
CA LEU A 147 6.73 4.96 -15.16
C LEU A 147 6.87 4.99 -16.69
N SER A 148 6.01 5.71 -17.39
CA SER A 148 5.99 5.72 -18.86
C SER A 148 6.90 6.78 -19.48
N LEU A 149 6.97 7.97 -18.87
CA LEU A 149 7.61 9.14 -19.47
C LEU A 149 9.07 9.34 -19.02
N THR A 150 9.49 8.75 -17.90
CA THR A 150 10.86 8.91 -17.41
C THR A 150 11.76 7.74 -17.82
N GLU A 151 13.01 8.03 -18.16
CA GLU A 151 14.00 7.00 -18.50
C GLU A 151 14.22 6.02 -17.34
N LYS A 152 14.22 6.52 -16.09
CA LYS A 152 14.30 5.69 -14.88
C LYS A 152 13.05 4.83 -14.66
N GLY A 153 11.86 5.37 -14.90
CA GLY A 153 10.59 4.65 -14.79
C GLY A 153 10.48 3.50 -15.79
N ARG A 154 10.85 3.74 -17.05
CA ARG A 154 10.85 2.73 -18.11
C ARG A 154 11.82 1.58 -17.83
N ASP A 155 12.99 1.88 -17.27
CA ASP A 155 13.97 0.86 -16.86
C ASP A 155 13.45 0.00 -15.69
N ILE A 156 12.72 0.59 -14.74
CA ILE A 156 12.05 -0.16 -13.67
C ILE A 156 10.99 -1.11 -14.24
N VAL A 157 10.12 -0.62 -15.15
CA VAL A 157 9.11 -1.47 -15.81
C VAL A 157 9.76 -2.61 -16.58
N PHE A 158 10.82 -2.33 -17.34
CA PHE A 158 11.56 -3.36 -18.07
C PHE A 158 12.13 -4.43 -17.12
N ARG A 159 12.78 -4.01 -16.02
CA ARG A 159 13.35 -4.94 -15.03
C ARG A 159 12.28 -5.77 -14.29
N VAL A 160 11.12 -5.20 -13.98
CA VAL A 160 10.08 -5.87 -13.20
C VAL A 160 9.17 -6.74 -14.07
N ALA A 161 8.83 -6.30 -15.30
CA ALA A 161 7.87 -6.98 -16.16
C ALA A 161 8.52 -7.95 -17.17
N SER A 162 9.66 -7.58 -17.77
CA SER A 162 10.25 -8.41 -18.84
C SER A 162 11.10 -9.57 -18.30
N VAL A 163 11.68 -9.40 -17.11
CA VAL A 163 12.60 -10.37 -16.51
C VAL A 163 11.83 -11.63 -16.06
N PRO A 164 10.70 -11.59 -15.33
CA PRO A 164 9.99 -12.81 -14.92
C PRO A 164 9.36 -13.57 -16.10
N VAL A 165 8.84 -12.87 -17.12
CA VAL A 165 8.22 -13.51 -18.30
C VAL A 165 9.27 -14.19 -19.17
N ALA A 166 10.42 -13.53 -19.43
CA ALA A 166 11.54 -14.17 -20.10
C ALA A 166 12.14 -15.31 -19.26
N TYR A 167 12.05 -15.24 -17.92
CA TYR A 167 12.39 -16.33 -17.03
C TYR A 167 11.42 -17.51 -17.26
N ALA A 168 10.10 -17.29 -17.26
CA ALA A 168 9.10 -18.36 -17.38
C ALA A 168 9.10 -19.08 -18.75
N LEU A 169 9.39 -18.38 -19.85
CA LEU A 169 9.32 -18.94 -21.20
C LEU A 169 10.56 -19.74 -21.63
N VAL A 170 11.65 -19.69 -20.86
CA VAL A 170 12.89 -20.39 -21.21
C VAL A 170 12.90 -21.81 -20.63
N ASN A 171 13.03 -22.80 -21.50
CA ASN A 171 13.23 -24.21 -21.18
C ASN A 171 14.62 -24.68 -21.65
N ARG A 172 14.99 -25.94 -21.36
CA ARG A 172 16.31 -26.48 -21.72
C ARG A 172 16.57 -26.46 -23.24
N GLU A 173 15.53 -26.67 -24.05
CA GLU A 173 15.61 -26.74 -25.52
C GLU A 173 15.85 -25.37 -26.17
N ASN A 174 15.22 -24.32 -25.64
CA ASN A 174 15.29 -22.97 -26.21
C ASN A 174 16.34 -22.07 -25.52
N ALA A 175 16.89 -22.50 -24.38
CA ALA A 175 17.83 -21.70 -23.60
C ALA A 175 19.04 -21.21 -24.41
N LEU A 176 19.58 -22.05 -25.30
CA LEU A 176 20.74 -21.74 -26.13
C LEU A 176 20.40 -21.01 -27.45
N ARG A 177 19.12 -20.66 -27.71
CA ARG A 177 18.75 -19.84 -28.88
C ARG A 177 19.32 -18.42 -28.80
N ASN A 178 19.45 -17.87 -27.60
CA ASN A 178 20.08 -16.57 -27.39
C ASN A 178 21.60 -16.66 -27.59
N ALA A 179 22.15 -15.87 -28.53
CA ALA A 179 23.57 -15.89 -28.88
C ALA A 179 24.50 -15.58 -27.69
N ARG A 180 24.18 -14.57 -26.87
CA ARG A 180 24.98 -14.22 -25.68
C ARG A 180 24.95 -15.35 -24.64
N ARG A 181 23.79 -15.95 -24.41
CA ARG A 181 23.66 -17.08 -23.48
C ARG A 181 24.43 -18.31 -23.95
N ARG A 182 24.41 -18.57 -25.26
CA ARG A 182 25.21 -19.63 -25.88
C ARG A 182 26.70 -19.38 -25.68
N LEU A 183 27.18 -18.15 -25.92
CA LEU A 183 28.58 -17.78 -25.69
C LEU A 183 29.00 -17.98 -24.23
N ILE A 184 28.14 -17.61 -23.28
CA ILE A 184 28.39 -17.81 -21.84
C ILE A 184 28.46 -19.31 -21.52
N TYR A 185 27.51 -20.12 -22.00
CA TYR A 185 27.52 -21.57 -21.78
C TYR A 185 28.77 -22.23 -22.38
N GLU A 186 29.14 -21.88 -23.61
CA GLU A 186 30.37 -22.35 -24.27
C GLU A 186 31.64 -21.97 -23.48
N TYR A 187 31.69 -20.76 -22.95
CA TYR A 187 32.80 -20.29 -22.13
C TYR A 187 32.92 -21.09 -20.82
N VAL A 188 31.78 -21.39 -20.17
CA VAL A 188 31.74 -22.26 -18.98
C VAL A 188 32.14 -23.69 -19.33
N ARG A 189 31.74 -24.22 -20.49
CA ARG A 189 32.13 -25.57 -20.94
C ARG A 189 33.63 -25.70 -21.18
N ARG A 190 34.28 -24.67 -21.72
CA ARG A 190 35.74 -24.64 -21.90
C ARG A 190 36.49 -24.37 -20.61
N ASN A 191 35.87 -23.68 -19.65
CA ASN A 191 36.49 -23.27 -18.39
C ASN A 191 35.62 -23.67 -17.19
N PRO A 192 35.45 -24.97 -16.92
CA PRO A 192 34.63 -25.40 -15.79
C PRO A 192 35.25 -24.95 -14.46
N GLY A 193 34.40 -24.48 -13.55
CA GLY A 193 34.79 -23.85 -12.29
C GLY A 193 35.11 -22.36 -12.41
N VAL A 194 34.64 -21.68 -13.46
CA VAL A 194 34.91 -20.26 -13.69
C VAL A 194 33.93 -19.35 -12.93
N GLY A 195 34.40 -18.19 -12.49
CA GLY A 195 33.57 -17.19 -11.83
C GLY A 195 32.93 -16.19 -12.80
N PRO A 196 31.78 -15.57 -12.43
CA PRO A 196 31.04 -14.65 -13.30
C PRO A 196 31.85 -13.41 -13.73
N ARG A 197 32.77 -12.93 -12.88
CA ARG A 197 33.67 -11.82 -13.24
C ARG A 197 34.66 -12.20 -14.33
N ALA A 198 35.16 -13.44 -14.32
CA ALA A 198 36.08 -13.92 -15.35
C ALA A 198 35.34 -14.12 -16.68
N ILE A 199 34.11 -14.61 -16.65
CA ILE A 199 33.25 -14.71 -17.86
C ILE A 199 32.98 -13.32 -18.44
N SER A 200 32.60 -12.35 -17.60
CA SER A 200 32.34 -10.96 -18.02
C SER A 200 33.55 -10.34 -18.71
N ARG A 201 34.74 -10.44 -18.12
CA ARG A 201 35.98 -9.96 -18.74
C ARG A 201 36.35 -10.71 -20.01
N GLY A 202 36.18 -12.04 -20.02
CA GLY A 202 36.56 -12.87 -21.18
C GLY A 202 35.67 -12.71 -22.40
N LEU A 203 34.40 -12.33 -22.21
CA LEU A 203 33.42 -12.18 -23.29
C LEU A 203 33.05 -10.72 -23.60
N GLY A 204 33.51 -9.75 -22.80
CA GLY A 204 33.11 -8.35 -22.92
C GLY A 204 31.61 -8.10 -22.63
N ILE A 205 30.95 -9.02 -21.95
CA ILE A 205 29.53 -8.91 -21.56
C ILE A 205 29.46 -8.27 -20.17
N SER A 206 28.48 -7.39 -19.94
CA SER A 206 28.33 -6.73 -18.64
C SER A 206 28.11 -7.74 -17.50
N PHE A 207 28.63 -7.42 -16.31
CA PHE A 207 28.55 -8.34 -15.18
C PHE A 207 27.10 -8.73 -14.82
N GLY A 208 26.17 -7.77 -14.86
CA GLY A 208 24.75 -8.02 -14.61
C GLY A 208 24.11 -8.96 -15.64
N GLU A 209 24.41 -8.78 -16.93
CA GLU A 209 23.92 -9.69 -17.98
C GLU A 209 24.49 -11.10 -17.85
N VAL A 210 25.77 -11.23 -17.46
CA VAL A 210 26.37 -12.54 -17.18
C VAL A 210 25.65 -13.23 -16.01
N GLN A 211 25.40 -12.51 -14.91
CA GLN A 211 24.66 -13.07 -13.77
C GLN A 211 23.26 -13.52 -14.17
N TRP A 212 22.55 -12.71 -14.95
CA TRP A 212 21.25 -13.04 -15.49
C TRP A 212 21.27 -14.30 -16.36
N HIS A 213 22.20 -14.37 -17.31
CA HIS A 213 22.29 -15.53 -18.20
C HIS A 213 22.70 -16.81 -17.46
N LEU A 214 23.56 -16.71 -16.45
CA LEU A 214 23.94 -17.84 -15.60
C LEU A 214 22.78 -18.33 -14.74
N SER A 215 21.97 -17.45 -14.16
CA SER A 215 20.80 -17.88 -13.37
C SER A 215 19.78 -18.62 -14.21
N VAL A 216 19.55 -18.16 -15.46
CA VAL A 216 18.69 -18.87 -16.41
C VAL A 216 19.27 -20.24 -16.76
N LEU A 217 20.56 -20.32 -17.09
CA LEU A 217 21.25 -21.58 -17.43
C LEU A 217 21.27 -22.58 -16.26
N GLU A 218 21.41 -22.09 -15.03
CA GLU A 218 21.40 -22.88 -13.80
C GLU A 218 20.02 -23.48 -13.58
N ARG A 219 18.98 -22.66 -13.70
CA ARG A 219 17.59 -23.10 -13.53
C ARG A 219 17.18 -24.18 -14.55
N VAL A 220 17.60 -24.06 -15.81
CA VAL A 220 17.29 -25.09 -16.84
C VAL A 220 18.22 -26.31 -16.77
N GLY A 221 19.14 -26.35 -15.80
CA GLY A 221 20.03 -27.49 -15.56
C GLY A 221 21.14 -27.66 -16.60
N LEU A 222 21.55 -26.60 -17.31
CA LEU A 222 22.68 -26.65 -18.25
C LEU A 222 24.01 -26.36 -17.54
N VAL A 223 23.99 -25.52 -16.51
CA VAL A 223 25.14 -25.28 -15.64
C VAL A 223 24.76 -25.56 -14.19
N ALA A 224 25.74 -25.92 -13.39
CA ALA A 224 25.62 -26.05 -11.95
C ALA A 224 26.52 -25.02 -11.27
N ARG A 225 26.12 -24.64 -10.05
CA ARG A 225 26.83 -23.67 -9.24
C ARG A 225 27.49 -24.35 -8.04
N ALA A 226 28.72 -23.98 -7.77
CA ALA A 226 29.42 -24.27 -6.53
C ALA A 226 29.78 -22.95 -5.84
N SER A 227 29.67 -22.91 -4.52
CA SER A 227 29.90 -21.69 -3.76
C SER A 227 31.21 -21.82 -2.97
N LEU A 228 32.08 -20.83 -3.13
CA LEU A 228 33.12 -20.50 -2.17
C LEU A 228 32.71 -19.20 -1.48
N VAL A 229 33.10 -18.99 -0.22
CA VAL A 229 32.67 -17.84 0.61
C VAL A 229 32.73 -16.48 -0.12
N LYS A 230 33.73 -16.26 -0.99
CA LYS A 230 33.92 -15.00 -1.72
C LYS A 230 33.62 -15.07 -3.23
N ARG A 231 33.29 -16.25 -3.77
CA ARG A 231 33.16 -16.45 -5.22
C ARG A 231 32.20 -17.58 -5.57
N ALA A 232 31.28 -17.33 -6.48
CA ALA A 232 30.52 -18.38 -7.15
C ALA A 232 31.36 -18.98 -8.29
N LEU A 233 31.32 -20.30 -8.41
CA LEU A 233 31.93 -21.07 -9.49
C LEU A 233 30.81 -21.70 -10.32
N TYR A 234 30.93 -21.64 -11.63
CA TYR A 234 30.00 -22.27 -12.56
C TYR A 234 30.72 -23.34 -13.38
N TYR A 235 30.04 -24.46 -13.59
CA TYR A 235 30.52 -25.60 -14.38
C TYR A 235 29.34 -26.23 -15.13
N PRO A 236 29.56 -26.94 -16.25
CA PRO A 236 28.47 -27.64 -16.94
C PRO A 236 27.85 -28.70 -16.03
N ALA A 237 26.52 -28.79 -16.02
CA ALA A 237 25.82 -29.72 -15.13
C ALA A 237 26.11 -31.20 -15.44
N GLU A 238 26.42 -31.49 -16.70
CA GLU A 238 26.80 -32.83 -17.19
C GLU A 238 28.23 -33.23 -16.84
N THR A 239 29.11 -32.29 -16.48
CA THR A 239 30.51 -32.59 -16.18
C THR A 239 30.64 -33.06 -14.73
N PRO A 240 31.09 -34.31 -14.49
CA PRO A 240 31.28 -34.83 -13.15
C PRO A 240 32.40 -34.08 -12.41
N LEU A 241 32.34 -34.10 -11.08
CA LEU A 241 33.21 -33.27 -10.24
C LEU A 241 34.69 -33.62 -10.42
N HIS A 242 35.01 -34.90 -10.59
CA HIS A 242 36.37 -35.41 -10.74
C HIS A 242 37.05 -35.00 -12.05
N GLU A 243 36.28 -34.57 -13.05
CA GLU A 243 36.83 -34.16 -14.35
C GLU A 243 37.34 -32.71 -14.29
N TRP A 244 36.57 -31.79 -13.69
CA TRP A 244 36.91 -30.38 -13.68
C TRP A 244 37.65 -29.90 -12.43
N LEU A 245 37.34 -30.48 -11.25
CA LEU A 245 37.86 -29.99 -9.97
C LEU A 245 39.39 -30.10 -9.85
N PRO A 246 40.06 -31.17 -10.32
CA PRO A 246 41.52 -31.24 -10.32
C PRO A 246 42.18 -30.10 -11.11
N SER A 247 41.63 -29.81 -12.29
CA SER A 247 42.11 -28.74 -13.15
C SER A 247 41.91 -27.37 -12.51
N PHE A 248 40.76 -27.16 -11.86
CA PHE A 248 40.50 -25.98 -11.05
C PHE A 248 41.47 -25.85 -9.88
N ALA A 249 41.67 -26.91 -9.10
CA ALA A 249 42.56 -26.93 -7.95
C ALA A 249 44.01 -26.60 -8.35
N ARG A 250 44.47 -27.14 -9.48
CA ARG A 250 45.81 -26.83 -9.99
C ARG A 250 45.96 -25.35 -10.38
N ARG A 251 45.00 -24.80 -11.13
CA ARG A 251 45.06 -23.42 -11.64
C ARG A 251 44.86 -22.36 -10.56
N GLU A 252 43.89 -22.59 -9.67
CA GLU A 252 43.39 -21.56 -8.76
C GLU A 252 43.86 -21.76 -7.32
N LEU A 253 44.08 -23.02 -6.91
CA LEU A 253 44.48 -23.37 -5.54
C LEU A 253 45.98 -23.69 -5.43
N GLY A 254 46.66 -23.95 -6.55
CA GLY A 254 48.06 -24.37 -6.60
C GLY A 254 48.30 -25.81 -6.13
N ILE A 255 47.25 -26.62 -6.01
CA ILE A 255 47.31 -28.00 -5.49
C ILE A 255 47.05 -28.98 -6.63
N ARG A 256 47.82 -30.06 -6.70
CA ARG A 256 47.53 -31.19 -7.60
C ARG A 256 46.69 -32.22 -6.85
N VAL A 257 45.55 -32.59 -7.42
CA VAL A 257 44.64 -33.59 -6.87
C VAL A 257 44.44 -34.69 -7.92
N ARG A 258 44.47 -35.95 -7.50
CA ARG A 258 44.19 -37.08 -8.39
C ARG A 258 42.67 -37.22 -8.64
N PRO A 259 42.20 -37.45 -9.88
CA PRO A 259 40.77 -37.60 -10.17
C PRO A 259 40.07 -38.69 -9.34
N GLU A 260 40.76 -39.81 -9.06
CA GLU A 260 40.23 -40.94 -8.30
C GLU A 260 39.91 -40.55 -6.86
N HIS A 261 40.71 -39.65 -6.27
CA HIS A 261 40.46 -39.12 -4.94
C HIS A 261 39.18 -38.27 -4.90
N VAL A 262 38.96 -37.46 -5.95
CA VAL A 262 37.74 -36.65 -6.06
C VAL A 262 36.50 -37.54 -6.24
N GLN A 263 36.59 -38.61 -7.04
CA GLN A 263 35.51 -39.59 -7.18
C GLN A 263 35.14 -40.23 -5.85
N ARG A 264 36.14 -40.73 -5.10
CA ARG A 264 35.92 -41.39 -3.80
C ARG A 264 35.25 -40.49 -2.77
N ASN A 265 35.57 -39.19 -2.79
CA ASN A 265 35.05 -38.21 -1.84
C ASN A 265 33.97 -37.30 -2.42
N GLU A 266 33.39 -37.64 -3.58
CA GLU A 266 32.53 -36.75 -4.35
C GLU A 266 31.36 -36.20 -3.52
N TYR A 267 30.68 -37.06 -2.76
CA TYR A 267 29.57 -36.67 -1.89
C TYR A 267 29.99 -35.58 -0.87
N ARG A 268 31.10 -35.80 -0.16
CA ARG A 268 31.60 -34.86 0.86
C ARG A 268 31.98 -33.52 0.24
N ILE A 269 32.64 -33.56 -0.92
CA ILE A 269 33.06 -32.34 -1.63
C ILE A 269 31.84 -31.57 -2.14
N ARG A 270 30.83 -32.25 -2.71
CA ARG A 270 29.59 -31.60 -3.17
C ARG A 270 28.84 -30.92 -2.02
N VAL A 271 28.70 -31.60 -0.88
CA VAL A 271 28.06 -31.02 0.31
C VAL A 271 28.83 -29.79 0.80
N LEU A 272 30.15 -29.85 0.81
CA LEU A 272 31.00 -28.74 1.22
C LEU A 272 30.87 -27.53 0.27
N LEU A 273 30.88 -27.76 -1.05
CA LEU A 273 30.70 -26.72 -2.06
C LEU A 273 29.28 -26.13 -2.08
N ALA A 274 28.26 -26.91 -1.73
CA ALA A 274 26.88 -26.44 -1.63
C ALA A 274 26.69 -25.50 -0.42
N LYS A 275 27.35 -25.79 0.70
CA LYS A 275 27.30 -24.97 1.93
C LYS A 275 28.06 -23.65 1.83
N GLY A 276 28.91 -23.48 0.83
CA GLY A 276 29.73 -22.28 0.67
C GLY A 276 30.98 -22.31 1.54
N CYS A 277 31.98 -23.12 1.16
CA CYS A 277 33.18 -23.32 1.96
C CYS A 277 34.28 -22.28 1.70
N THR A 278 35.23 -22.18 2.63
CA THR A 278 36.44 -21.36 2.44
C THR A 278 37.43 -22.07 1.51
N VAL A 279 38.36 -21.30 0.96
CA VAL A 279 39.46 -21.87 0.18
C VAL A 279 40.34 -22.79 1.03
N ALA A 280 40.56 -22.43 2.31
CA ALA A 280 41.34 -23.24 3.23
C ALA A 280 40.67 -24.59 3.52
N GLU A 281 39.36 -24.61 3.78
CA GLU A 281 38.58 -25.84 3.99
C GLU A 281 38.62 -26.76 2.76
N LEU A 282 38.42 -26.19 1.57
CA LEU A 282 38.48 -26.96 0.33
C LEU A 282 39.89 -27.52 0.10
N LYS A 283 40.94 -26.71 0.34
CA LYS A 283 42.33 -27.17 0.25
C LYS A 283 42.62 -28.29 1.25
N ALA A 284 42.19 -28.16 2.49
CA ALA A 284 42.38 -29.18 3.53
C ALA A 284 41.72 -30.51 3.14
N LEU A 285 40.47 -30.46 2.64
CA LEU A 285 39.77 -31.66 2.18
C LEU A 285 40.45 -32.33 0.97
N LEU A 286 40.99 -31.53 0.06
CA LEU A 286 41.66 -32.03 -1.14
C LEU A 286 43.12 -32.47 -0.90
N ALA A 287 43.77 -31.98 0.15
CA ALA A 287 45.16 -32.27 0.49
C ALA A 287 45.33 -33.38 1.54
N SER A 288 44.30 -33.71 2.32
CA SER A 288 44.38 -34.65 3.43
C SER A 288 44.61 -36.12 3.04
N THR A 289 44.82 -36.43 1.75
CA THR A 289 45.08 -37.81 1.29
C THR A 289 45.75 -37.86 -0.10
N SER A 290 46.70 -36.96 -0.36
CA SER A 290 47.63 -37.08 -1.50
C SER A 290 48.72 -38.10 -1.24
#